data_AF-A0A3C0FBZ0-F1
#
_entry.id   AF-A0A3C0FBZ0-F1
#
_cell.length_a   1.000
_cell.length_b   1.000
_cell.length_c   1.000
_cell.angle_alpha   90.00
_cell.angle_beta   90.00
_cell.angle_gamma   90.00
#
_symmetry.space_group_name_H-M   'P 1'
#
loop_
_entity.id
_entity.type
_entity.pdbx_description
1 polymer ?
#
loop_
_entity_poly.entity_id
_entity_poly.type
_entity_poly.pdbx_seq_one_letter_code
_entity_poly.pdbx_strand_id
1 'polypeptide(L)'
;MLLGIPLYTYLWREERLPGGSRQVTSQVLGMAELEAWLNQTGAVRQWDACARQYYAEHSEGNVTHRVWIEDETSIAARVQVAAQYNLAGVAAWRRGFERETIWEVIRDNLGR
;
A
#
# COMPACT_ATOMS: atom_id res chain seq x y z
N MET A 1 -1.81 2.92 23.93
CA MET A 1 -2.38 3.06 22.58
C MET A 1 -1.50 2.33 21.58
N LEU A 2 -2.09 1.72 20.55
CA LEU A 2 -1.39 1.07 19.43
C LEU A 2 -1.77 1.76 18.12
N LEU A 3 -0.84 1.86 17.17
CA LEU A 3 -1.13 2.35 15.81
C LEU A 3 -1.50 1.17 14.90
N GLY A 4 -2.68 1.21 14.30
CA GLY A 4 -3.08 0.24 13.27
C GLY A 4 -2.30 0.49 11.97
N ILE A 5 -1.68 -0.55 11.41
CA ILE A 5 -0.99 -0.48 10.11
C ILE A 5 -1.54 -1.56 9.16
N PRO A 6 -1.79 -1.25 7.88
CA PRO A 6 -2.21 -2.25 6.91
C PRO A 6 -1.00 -3.01 6.36
N LEU A 7 -1.20 -4.29 6.07
CA LEU A 7 -0.31 -5.15 5.29
C LEU A 7 -0.84 -5.36 3.87
N TYR A 8 -1.76 -4.50 3.44
CA TYR A 8 -2.51 -4.62 2.21
C TYR A 8 -2.71 -3.26 1.57
N THR A 9 -3.03 -3.27 0.29
CA THR A 9 -3.43 -2.08 -0.44
C THR A 9 -4.77 -2.29 -1.14
N TYR A 10 -5.36 -1.21 -1.61
CA TYR A 10 -6.46 -1.23 -2.55
C TYR A 10 -5.96 -0.92 -3.95
N LEU A 11 -6.21 -1.84 -4.88
CA LEU A 11 -6.16 -1.57 -6.31
C LEU A 11 -7.50 -0.93 -6.71
N TRP A 12 -7.46 0.37 -6.96
CA TRP A 12 -8.61 1.13 -7.43
C TRP A 12 -8.72 1.01 -8.94
N ARG A 13 -9.92 0.71 -9.44
CA ARG A 13 -10.26 0.70 -10.86
C ARG A 13 -11.23 1.84 -11.14
N GLU A 14 -10.81 2.78 -11.96
CA GLU A 14 -11.60 3.93 -12.40
C GLU A 14 -11.94 3.79 -13.88
N GLU A 15 -13.20 3.58 -14.21
CA GLU A 15 -13.68 3.44 -15.59
C GLU A 15 -14.49 4.67 -16.02
N ARG A 16 -14.17 5.22 -17.20
CA ARG A 16 -14.97 6.27 -17.85
C ARG A 16 -16.08 5.62 -18.68
N LEU A 17 -17.33 5.94 -18.35
CA LEU A 17 -18.50 5.40 -19.02
C LEU A 17 -19.01 6.34 -20.13
N PRO A 18 -19.77 5.82 -21.11
CA PRO A 18 -20.51 6.67 -22.05
C PRO A 18 -21.40 7.67 -21.30
N GLY A 19 -21.41 8.93 -21.74
CA GLY A 19 -22.13 10.01 -21.05
C GLY A 19 -21.32 10.75 -19.98
N GLY A 20 -20.03 10.41 -19.80
CA GLY A 20 -19.09 11.20 -18.99
C GLY A 20 -19.08 10.85 -17.50
N SER A 21 -19.91 9.90 -17.05
CA SER A 21 -19.87 9.40 -15.68
C SER A 21 -18.66 8.48 -15.46
N ARG A 22 -18.26 8.33 -14.19
CA ARG A 22 -17.13 7.48 -13.78
C ARG A 22 -17.61 6.40 -12.82
N GLN A 23 -17.25 5.15 -13.10
CA GLN A 23 -17.43 4.04 -12.17
C GLN A 23 -16.12 3.77 -11.44
N VAL A 24 -16.20 3.63 -10.11
CA VAL A 24 -15.03 3.33 -9.27
C VAL A 24 -15.30 2.04 -8.49
N THR A 25 -14.38 1.09 -8.60
CA THR A 25 -14.37 -0.13 -7.80
C THR A 25 -12.99 -0.34 -7.18
N SER A 26 -12.89 -1.23 -6.20
CA SER A 26 -11.63 -1.53 -5.52
C SER A 26 -11.48 -3.02 -5.27
N GLN A 27 -10.25 -3.51 -5.35
CA GLN A 27 -9.86 -4.85 -4.93
C GLN A 27 -8.75 -4.75 -3.86
N VAL A 28 -8.82 -5.58 -2.83
CA VAL A 28 -7.74 -5.68 -1.84
C VAL A 28 -6.63 -6.56 -2.42
N LEU A 29 -5.38 -6.12 -2.31
CA LEU A 29 -4.19 -6.90 -2.65
C LEU A 29 -3.25 -7.00 -1.44
N GLY A 30 -2.77 -8.21 -1.16
CA GLY A 30 -1.56 -8.43 -0.36
C GLY A 30 -0.30 -8.08 -1.16
N MET A 31 0.84 -8.02 -0.49
CA MET A 31 2.12 -7.61 -1.09
C MET A 31 2.54 -8.52 -2.25
N ALA A 32 2.38 -9.84 -2.14
CA ALA A 32 2.71 -10.76 -3.23
C ALA A 32 1.81 -10.57 -4.47
N GLU A 33 0.51 -10.31 -4.25
CA GLU A 33 -0.46 -10.06 -5.32
C GLU A 33 -0.18 -8.71 -6.00
N LEU A 34 0.20 -7.70 -5.21
CA LEU A 34 0.63 -6.39 -5.70
C LEU A 34 1.88 -6.50 -6.58
N GLU A 35 2.90 -7.24 -6.16
CA GLU A 35 4.09 -7.49 -6.96
C GLU A 35 3.76 -8.18 -8.28
N ALA A 36 2.87 -9.19 -8.26
CA ALA A 36 2.40 -9.86 -9.46
C ALA A 36 1.70 -8.88 -10.41
N TRP A 37 0.83 -8.01 -9.88
CA TRP A 37 0.12 -7.01 -10.68
C TRP A 37 1.08 -5.98 -11.32
N LEU A 38 2.08 -5.49 -10.57
CA LEU A 38 3.09 -4.56 -11.08
C LEU A 38 3.91 -5.18 -12.21
N ASN A 39 4.31 -6.46 -12.05
CA ASN A 39 5.06 -7.19 -13.09
C ASN A 39 4.21 -7.47 -14.34
N GLN A 40 2.94 -7.81 -14.18
CA GLN A 40 2.03 -8.08 -15.30
C GLN A 40 1.70 -6.82 -16.12
N THR A 41 1.51 -5.69 -15.44
CA THR A 41 1.09 -4.43 -16.08
C THR A 41 2.25 -3.54 -16.52
N GLY A 42 3.46 -3.77 -15.98
CA GLY A 42 4.60 -2.88 -16.17
C GLY A 42 4.45 -1.52 -15.49
N ALA A 43 3.50 -1.38 -14.55
CA ALA A 43 3.28 -0.13 -13.84
C ALA A 43 4.50 0.25 -13.00
N VAL A 44 4.98 1.49 -13.18
CA VAL A 44 6.20 1.98 -12.53
C VAL A 44 5.86 2.62 -11.19
N ARG A 45 6.63 2.25 -10.15
CA ARG A 45 6.53 2.85 -8.82
C ARG A 45 7.06 4.29 -8.85
N GLN A 46 6.28 5.21 -8.32
CA GLN A 46 6.63 6.63 -8.17
C GLN A 46 6.49 7.00 -6.70
N TRP A 47 7.47 7.70 -6.15
CA TRP A 47 7.41 8.12 -4.75
C TRP A 47 6.38 9.24 -4.57
N ASP A 48 5.36 9.02 -3.73
CA ASP A 48 4.42 10.05 -3.30
C ASP A 48 4.90 10.62 -1.96
N ALA A 49 5.53 11.80 -2.00
CA ALA A 49 6.08 12.45 -0.82
C ALA A 49 5.00 12.88 0.20
N CYS A 50 3.77 13.17 -0.26
CA CYS A 50 2.67 13.55 0.62
C CYS A 50 2.15 12.33 1.37
N ALA A 51 1.98 11.21 0.67
CA ALA A 51 1.52 9.97 1.28
C ALA A 51 2.64 9.19 1.99
N ARG A 52 3.91 9.53 1.73
CA ARG A 52 5.11 8.82 2.21
C ARG A 52 5.08 7.32 1.87
N GLN A 53 4.66 7.02 0.65
CA GLN A 53 4.61 5.66 0.12
C GLN A 53 4.76 5.70 -1.40
N TYR A 54 5.09 4.56 -2.01
CA TYR A 54 5.07 4.48 -3.46
C TYR A 54 3.64 4.44 -3.99
N TYR A 55 3.48 4.97 -5.19
CA TYR A 55 2.26 4.98 -5.97
C TYR A 55 2.55 4.35 -7.33
N ALA A 56 1.58 3.64 -7.90
CA ALA A 56 1.65 3.20 -9.28
C ALA A 56 0.27 3.33 -9.94
N GLU A 57 0.28 3.58 -11.24
CA GLU A 57 -0.91 3.54 -12.07
C GLU A 57 -0.64 2.85 -13.40
N HIS A 58 -1.71 2.26 -13.94
CA HIS A 58 -1.72 1.65 -15.27
C HIS A 58 -3.06 1.96 -15.94
N SER A 59 -3.01 2.46 -17.18
CA SER A 59 -4.22 2.76 -17.95
C SER A 59 -4.33 1.85 -19.16
N GLU A 60 -5.52 1.30 -19.37
CA GLU A 60 -5.89 0.48 -20.52
C GLU A 60 -7.27 0.92 -21.02
N GLY A 61 -7.31 1.49 -22.23
CA GLY A 61 -8.56 2.01 -22.81
C GLY A 61 -9.20 3.11 -21.95
N ASN A 62 -10.45 2.88 -21.52
CA ASN A 62 -11.23 3.79 -20.67
C ASN A 62 -11.04 3.52 -19.17
N VAL A 63 -10.15 2.60 -18.79
CA VAL A 63 -9.92 2.17 -17.41
C VAL A 63 -8.55 2.63 -16.93
N THR A 64 -8.50 3.20 -15.73
CA THR A 64 -7.27 3.52 -15.02
C THR A 64 -7.24 2.74 -13.71
N HIS A 65 -6.19 1.96 -13.50
CA HIS A 65 -5.89 1.31 -12.23
C HIS A 65 -4.90 2.14 -11.43
N ARG A 66 -5.13 2.27 -10.12
CA ARG A 66 -4.30 3.06 -9.21
C ARG A 66 -4.08 2.31 -7.92
N VAL A 67 -2.86 2.39 -7.40
CA VAL A 67 -2.49 1.73 -6.15
C VAL A 67 -1.48 2.54 -5.35
N TRP A 68 -1.66 2.58 -4.04
CA TRP A 68 -0.67 3.11 -3.09
C TRP A 68 -0.05 1.94 -2.34
N ILE A 69 1.24 1.75 -2.54
CA ILE A 69 1.94 0.51 -2.27
C ILE A 69 2.31 0.45 -0.79
N GLU A 70 1.96 -0.67 -0.15
CA GLU A 70 2.54 -1.05 1.13
C GLU A 70 3.80 -1.91 0.90
N ASP A 71 4.94 -1.44 1.40
CA ASP A 71 6.25 -2.08 1.30
C ASP A 71 7.10 -1.79 2.55
N GLU A 72 8.37 -2.20 2.54
CA GLU A 72 9.30 -1.93 3.64
C GLU A 72 9.40 -0.43 3.97
N THR A 73 9.37 0.43 2.94
CA THR A 73 9.50 1.88 3.08
C THR A 73 8.30 2.47 3.80
N SER A 74 7.10 2.13 3.32
CA SER A 74 5.84 2.64 3.85
C SER A 74 5.57 2.10 5.27
N ILE A 75 5.94 0.84 5.55
CA ILE A 75 5.79 0.23 6.88
C ILE A 75 6.78 0.86 7.86
N ALA A 76 8.05 1.04 7.50
CA ALA A 76 9.03 1.72 8.34
C ALA A 76 8.54 3.13 8.72
N ALA A 77 8.05 3.90 7.74
CA ALA A 77 7.53 5.25 7.97
C ALA A 77 6.32 5.28 8.92
N ARG A 78 5.47 4.23 8.92
CA ARG A 78 4.34 4.09 9.87
C ARG A 78 4.81 3.67 11.26
N VAL A 79 5.73 2.72 11.35
CA VAL A 79 6.28 2.28 12.65
C VAL A 79 7.00 3.44 13.34
N GLN A 80 7.71 4.28 12.59
CA GLN A 80 8.34 5.49 13.12
C GLN A 80 7.34 6.50 13.69
N VAL A 81 6.10 6.56 13.18
CA VAL A 81 5.04 7.38 13.79
C VAL A 81 4.69 6.84 15.17
N ALA A 82 4.62 5.52 15.35
CA ALA A 82 4.38 4.93 16.67
C ALA A 82 5.50 5.30 17.65
N ALA A 83 6.76 5.31 17.21
CA ALA A 83 7.88 5.76 18.03
C ALA A 83 7.82 7.27 18.34
N GLN A 84 7.55 8.11 17.34
CA GLN A 84 7.47 9.57 17.48
C GLN A 84 6.45 10.00 18.54
N TYR A 85 5.31 9.32 18.61
CA TYR A 85 4.25 9.61 19.56
C TYR A 85 4.33 8.76 20.85
N ASN A 86 5.45 8.05 21.07
CA ASN A 86 5.67 7.18 22.23
C ASN A 86 4.51 6.19 22.46
N LEU A 87 4.02 5.58 21.37
CA LEU A 87 2.94 4.60 21.43
C LEU A 87 3.47 3.26 21.91
N ALA A 88 2.57 2.45 22.49
CA ALA A 88 2.91 1.12 22.99
C ALA A 88 3.23 0.12 21.87
N GLY A 89 3.02 0.47 20.59
CA GLY A 89 3.43 -0.34 19.45
C GLY A 89 2.52 -0.16 18.23
N VAL A 90 2.61 -1.10 17.30
CA VAL A 90 1.75 -1.20 16.11
C VAL A 90 0.90 -2.47 16.15
N ALA A 91 -0.28 -2.43 15.52
CA ALA A 91 -1.13 -3.59 15.26
C ALA A 91 -1.30 -3.74 13.74
N ALA A 92 -0.82 -4.84 13.18
CA ALA A 92 -0.80 -5.04 11.73
C ALA A 92 -2.01 -5.86 11.26
N TRP A 93 -2.70 -5.39 10.21
CA TRP A 93 -3.82 -6.12 9.59
C TRP A 93 -3.57 -6.39 8.11
N ARG A 94 -3.62 -7.63 7.61
CA ARG A 94 -3.73 -8.91 8.34
C ARG A 94 -2.55 -9.81 8.03
N ARG A 95 -2.28 -10.74 8.94
CA ARG A 95 -1.29 -11.80 8.74
C ARG A 95 -1.58 -12.58 7.44
N GLY A 96 -0.51 -12.87 6.71
CA GLY A 96 -0.50 -13.55 5.42
C GLY A 96 -0.62 -12.63 4.21
N PHE A 97 -0.67 -11.31 4.40
CA PHE A 97 -0.69 -10.33 3.30
C PHE A 97 0.65 -9.61 3.15
N GLU A 98 1.51 -9.71 4.15
CA GLU A 98 2.88 -9.22 4.15
C GLU A 98 3.86 -10.12 3.37
N ARG A 99 5.02 -9.58 3.03
CA ARG A 99 6.24 -10.36 2.78
C ARG A 99 6.96 -10.61 4.11
N GLU A 100 7.76 -11.67 4.18
CA GLU A 100 8.47 -12.04 5.42
C GLU A 100 9.35 -10.90 5.97
N THR A 101 9.99 -10.13 5.07
CA THR A 101 10.83 -8.96 5.38
C THR A 101 10.13 -7.88 6.21
N ILE A 102 8.80 -7.80 6.15
CA ILE A 102 8.03 -6.76 6.85
C ILE A 102 8.10 -6.93 8.37
N TRP A 103 8.21 -8.16 8.86
CA TRP A 103 8.35 -8.40 10.30
C TRP A 103 9.69 -7.88 10.84
N GLU A 104 10.74 -7.98 10.03
CA GLU A 104 12.06 -7.42 10.36
C GLU A 104 12.01 -5.89 10.37
N VAL A 105 11.36 -5.28 9.37
CA VAL A 105 11.16 -3.82 9.33
C VAL A 105 10.41 -3.32 10.57
N ILE A 106 9.34 -4.01 10.98
CA ILE A 106 8.58 -3.65 12.17
C ILE A 106 9.45 -3.75 13.43
N ARG A 107 10.18 -4.86 13.59
CA ARG A 107 11.09 -5.07 14.72
C ARG A 107 12.15 -3.99 14.80
N ASP A 108 12.86 -3.75 13.69
CA ASP A 108 14.04 -2.88 13.66
C ASP A 108 13.67 -1.39 13.83
N ASN A 109 12.43 -0.99 13.52
CA ASN A 109 11.94 0.38 13.67
C ASN A 109 11.15 0.65 14.96
N LEU A 110 10.80 -0.38 15.76
CA LEU A 110 10.05 -0.20 17.02
C LEU A 110 10.91 0.38 18.16
N GLY A 111 12.24 0.40 18.01
CA GLY A 111 13.15 1.15 18.87
C GLY A 111 13.23 0.64 20.31
N ARG A 112 13.04 -0.66 20.55
CA ARG A 112 13.09 -1.30 21.88
C ARG A 112 13.73 -2.67 21.79
#